data_AF-A0A7W0VJ09-F1
#
_entry.id   AF-A0A7W0VJ09-F1
#
_cell.length_a   1.000
_cell.length_b   1.000
_cell.length_c   1.000
_cell.angle_alpha   90.00
_cell.angle_beta   90.00
_cell.angle_gamma   90.00
#
_symmetry.space_group_name_H-M   'P 1'
#
loop_
_entity.id
_entity.type
_entity.pdbx_description
1 polymer ?
#
loop_
_entity_poly.entity_id
_entity_poly.type
_entity_poly.pdbx_seq_one_letter_code
_entity_poly.pdbx_strand_id
1 'polypeptide(L)'
;ILEDLDVTSLEHAERVVWLNNRACALLDAGGDAAGALAFVDEAIGLRPDVPAIQHTRARALLAVGRIDDAIAVLDSMRVGGELSPRLEAERCKDLATAWETKGQAEYADDYRDRARLVAR
;
A
#
# COMPACT_ATOMS: atom_id res chain seq x y z
N ILE A 1 15.42 18.75 -3.96
CA ILE A 1 15.29 19.94 -3.06
C ILE A 1 14.06 19.73 -2.17
N LEU A 2 14.06 18.71 -1.31
CA LEU A 2 13.00 18.44 -0.32
C LEU A 2 13.55 17.73 0.95
N GLU A 3 14.87 17.72 1.16
CA GLU A 3 15.47 17.07 2.34
C GLU A 3 15.41 17.94 3.61
N ASP A 4 15.18 19.25 3.49
CA ASP A 4 15.12 20.22 4.61
C ASP A 4 13.70 20.71 4.94
N LEU A 5 12.64 20.04 4.45
CA LEU A 5 11.29 20.38 4.88
C LEU A 5 11.09 19.90 6.32
N ASP A 6 10.87 20.82 7.26
CA ASP A 6 10.43 20.47 8.61
C ASP A 6 8.99 19.95 8.55
N VAL A 7 8.85 18.65 8.32
CA VAL A 7 7.56 17.95 8.26
C VAL A 7 6.78 18.10 9.56
N THR A 8 7.44 18.38 10.68
CA THR A 8 6.79 18.57 11.99
C THR A 8 6.03 19.89 12.10
N SER A 9 6.28 20.82 11.18
CA SER A 9 5.56 22.09 11.06
C SER A 9 4.34 22.04 10.12
N LEU A 10 4.20 20.97 9.33
CA LEU A 10 3.07 20.79 8.42
C LEU A 10 1.78 20.47 9.17
N GLU A 11 0.66 20.95 8.61
CA GLU A 11 -0.68 20.50 8.99
C GLU A 11 -0.82 18.98 8.85
N HIS A 12 -1.65 18.36 9.69
CA HIS A 12 -1.78 16.90 9.75
C HIS A 12 -2.10 16.28 8.39
N ALA A 13 -2.96 16.92 7.59
CA ALA A 13 -3.32 16.43 6.26
C ALA A 13 -2.16 16.51 5.27
N GLU A 14 -1.38 17.59 5.29
CA GLU A 14 -0.23 17.78 4.40
C GLU A 14 0.92 16.85 4.76
N ARG A 15 1.15 16.65 6.07
CA ARG A 15 2.13 15.69 6.57
C ARG A 15 1.80 14.28 6.11
N VAL A 16 0.55 13.87 6.22
CA VAL A 16 0.08 12.55 5.75
C VAL A 16 0.38 12.35 4.26
N VAL A 17 0.10 13.35 3.43
CA VAL A 17 0.40 13.29 1.99
C VAL A 17 1.89 13.19 1.74
N TRP A 18 2.69 13.97 2.45
CA TRP A 18 4.15 13.94 2.33
C TRP A 18 4.72 12.58 2.72
N LEU A 19 4.30 12.02 3.87
CA LEU A 19 4.74 10.71 4.37
C LEU A 19 4.40 9.59 3.38
N ASN A 20 3.17 9.57 2.87
CA ASN A 20 2.75 8.59 1.88
C ASN A 20 3.55 8.71 0.57
N ASN A 21 3.79 9.93 0.08
CA ASN A 21 4.57 10.14 -1.13
C ASN A 21 6.03 9.71 -0.96
N ARG A 22 6.62 9.97 0.22
CA ARG A 22 7.99 9.54 0.55
C ARG A 22 8.09 8.02 0.59
N ALA A 23 7.12 7.34 1.21
CA ALA A 23 7.06 5.89 1.23
C ALA A 23 6.92 5.30 -0.17
N CYS A 24 6.01 5.81 -1.01
CA CYS A 24 5.87 5.38 -2.40
C CYS A 24 7.20 5.51 -3.17
N ALA A 25 7.89 6.65 -3.04
CA ALA A 25 9.16 6.87 -3.72
C ALA A 25 10.24 5.87 -3.29
N LEU A 26 10.27 5.48 -2.01
CA LEU A 26 11.21 4.47 -1.51
C LEU A 26 10.90 3.07 -2.05
N LEU A 27 9.61 2.72 -2.13
CA LEU A 27 9.17 1.44 -2.70
C LEU A 27 9.48 1.37 -4.19
N ASP A 28 9.22 2.45 -4.94
CA ASP A 28 9.46 2.51 -6.38
C ASP A 28 10.96 2.49 -6.71
N ALA A 29 11.80 3.04 -5.83
CA ALA A 29 13.25 2.95 -5.94
C ALA A 29 13.80 1.55 -5.57
N GLY A 30 13.00 0.68 -4.95
CA GLY A 30 13.38 -0.69 -4.58
C GLY A 30 14.46 -0.79 -3.49
N GLY A 31 14.78 0.30 -2.80
CA GLY A 31 15.95 0.40 -1.91
C GLY A 31 15.63 0.13 -0.44
N ASP A 32 14.73 0.92 0.16
CA ASP A 32 14.48 0.91 1.61
C ASP A 32 13.00 0.68 1.93
N ALA A 33 12.58 -0.58 1.81
CA ALA A 33 11.23 -1.00 2.12
C ALA A 33 10.89 -0.85 3.62
N ALA A 34 11.88 -0.97 4.51
CA ALA A 34 11.69 -0.80 5.94
C ALA A 34 11.43 0.68 6.30
N GLY A 35 12.20 1.61 5.71
CA GLY A 35 11.95 3.04 5.82
C GLY A 35 10.60 3.45 5.21
N ALA A 36 10.22 2.85 4.08
CA ALA A 36 8.89 3.05 3.51
C ALA A 36 7.77 2.62 4.48
N LEU A 37 7.92 1.47 5.13
CA LEU A 37 6.96 1.00 6.13
C LEU A 37 6.87 1.95 7.32
N ALA A 38 8.00 2.45 7.81
CA ALA A 38 8.03 3.42 8.92
C ALA A 38 7.27 4.71 8.58
N PHE A 39 7.47 5.27 7.38
CA PHE A 39 6.74 6.46 6.94
C PHE A 39 5.23 6.20 6.81
N VAL A 40 4.83 5.03 6.31
CA VAL A 40 3.40 4.69 6.20
C VAL A 40 2.76 4.46 7.57
N ASP A 41 3.45 3.79 8.49
CA ASP A 41 2.92 3.56 9.85
C ASP A 41 2.71 4.90 10.58
N GLU A 42 3.59 5.89 10.39
CA GLU A 42 3.36 7.26 10.87
C GLU A 42 2.13 7.91 10.22
N ALA A 43 2.00 7.80 8.89
CA ALA A 43 0.86 8.37 8.16
C ALA A 43 -0.48 7.79 8.63
N ILE A 44 -0.52 6.48 8.93
CA ILE A 44 -1.70 5.79 9.47
C ILE A 44 -2.04 6.27 10.88
N GLY A 45 -1.03 6.53 11.71
CA GLY A 45 -1.23 7.10 13.05
C GLY A 45 -1.94 8.45 13.02
N LEU A 46 -1.76 9.22 11.95
CA LEU A 46 -2.41 10.52 11.75
C LEU A 46 -3.80 10.37 11.07
N ARG A 47 -3.91 9.51 10.06
CA ARG A 47 -5.13 9.32 9.24
C ARG A 47 -5.30 7.85 8.83
N PRO A 48 -5.97 7.01 9.64
CA PRO A 48 -6.15 5.59 9.33
C PRO A 48 -7.22 5.34 8.24
N ASP A 49 -8.07 6.32 7.96
CA ASP A 49 -9.27 6.26 7.12
C ASP A 49 -9.00 6.43 5.61
N VAL A 50 -7.73 6.57 5.20
CA VAL A 50 -7.37 6.87 3.81
C VAL A 50 -6.95 5.60 3.07
N PRO A 51 -7.74 5.09 2.09
CA PRO A 51 -7.44 3.83 1.41
C PRO A 51 -6.10 3.80 0.68
N ALA A 52 -5.66 4.95 0.14
CA ALA A 52 -4.36 5.05 -0.53
C ALA A 52 -3.18 4.76 0.41
N ILE A 53 -3.28 5.13 1.69
CA ILE A 53 -2.23 4.88 2.68
C ILE A 53 -2.20 3.39 3.05
N GLN A 54 -3.37 2.78 3.25
CA GLN A 54 -3.47 1.34 3.51
C GLN A 54 -2.90 0.50 2.36
N HIS A 55 -3.13 0.93 1.11
CA HIS A 55 -2.52 0.31 -0.06
C HIS A 55 -0.98 0.42 -0.05
N THR A 56 -0.43 1.61 0.21
CA THR A 56 1.03 1.79 0.33
C THR A 56 1.61 0.94 1.46
N ARG A 57 0.87 0.78 2.58
CA ARG A 57 1.27 -0.09 3.70
C ARG A 57 1.40 -1.53 3.25
N ALA A 58 0.41 -2.05 2.53
CA ALA A 58 0.44 -3.40 2.01
C ALA A 58 1.64 -3.61 1.07
N ARG A 59 1.90 -2.67 0.15
CA ARG A 59 3.09 -2.70 -0.71
C ARG A 59 4.39 -2.76 0.10
N ALA A 60 4.50 -1.94 1.15
CA ALA A 60 5.67 -1.96 2.02
C ALA A 60 5.82 -3.28 2.77
N LEU A 61 4.72 -3.85 3.28
CA LEU A 61 4.70 -5.16 3.93
C LEU A 61 5.13 -6.30 3.00
N LEU A 62 4.68 -6.28 1.73
CA LEU A 62 5.14 -7.23 0.71
C LEU A 62 6.64 -7.11 0.48
N ALA A 63 7.14 -5.88 0.33
CA ALA A 63 8.55 -5.63 0.06
C ALA A 63 9.48 -6.03 1.22
N VAL A 64 9.02 -5.97 2.48
CA VAL A 64 9.77 -6.50 3.64
C VAL A 64 9.50 -7.99 3.93
N GLY A 65 8.73 -8.68 3.09
CA GLY A 65 8.44 -10.12 3.22
C GLY A 65 7.39 -10.48 4.27
N ARG A 66 6.66 -9.50 4.82
CA ARG A 66 5.54 -9.72 5.75
C ARG A 66 4.25 -10.00 4.98
N ILE A 67 4.24 -11.12 4.26
CA ILE A 67 3.20 -11.46 3.27
C ILE A 67 1.81 -11.59 3.88
N ASP A 68 1.67 -12.29 5.02
CA ASP A 68 0.37 -12.49 5.66
C ASP A 68 -0.24 -11.17 6.16
N ASP A 69 0.59 -10.27 6.69
CA ASP A 69 0.14 -8.95 7.13
C ASP A 69 -0.31 -8.10 5.93
N ALA A 70 0.39 -8.19 4.79
CA ALA A 70 0.00 -7.48 3.58
C ALA A 70 -1.37 -7.94 3.06
N ILE A 71 -1.60 -9.26 3.03
CA ILE A 71 -2.89 -9.84 2.63
C ILE A 71 -4.00 -9.34 3.54
N ALA A 72 -3.79 -9.39 4.86
CA ALA A 72 -4.79 -8.92 5.83
C ALA A 72 -5.18 -7.45 5.61
N VAL A 73 -4.20 -6.58 5.32
CA VAL A 73 -4.46 -5.17 5.00
C VAL A 73 -5.27 -5.06 3.71
N LEU A 74 -4.83 -5.71 2.63
CA LEU A 74 -5.48 -5.64 1.31
C LEU A 74 -6.91 -6.18 1.34
N ASP A 75 -7.20 -7.20 2.13
CA ASP A 75 -8.56 -7.73 2.31
C ASP A 75 -9.44 -6.76 3.13
N SER A 76 -8.88 -6.13 4.16
CA SER A 76 -9.62 -5.17 4.99
C SER A 76 -10.05 -3.91 4.24
N MET A 77 -9.31 -3.50 3.20
CA MET A 77 -9.61 -2.30 2.42
C MET A 77 -11.00 -2.36 1.76
N ARG A 78 -11.50 -3.56 1.41
CA ARG A 78 -12.83 -3.71 0.80
C ARG A 78 -13.96 -3.69 1.84
N VAL A 79 -13.67 -4.01 3.09
CA VAL A 79 -14.62 -3.86 4.21
C VAL A 79 -14.91 -2.37 4.46
N GLY A 80 -13.96 -1.49 4.17
CA GLY A 80 -14.09 -0.03 4.32
C GLY A 80 -15.00 0.66 3.31
N GLY A 81 -15.50 -0.04 2.27
CA GLY A 81 -16.38 0.51 1.24
C GLY A 81 -15.85 0.32 -0.18
N GLU A 82 -16.50 1.00 -1.14
CA GLU A 82 -16.10 0.92 -2.56
C GLU A 82 -14.79 1.67 -2.80
N LEU A 83 -13.80 0.95 -3.32
CA LEU A 83 -12.56 1.52 -3.81
C LEU A 83 -12.75 2.02 -5.24
N SER A 84 -11.99 3.04 -5.64
CA SER A 84 -11.98 3.43 -7.05
C SER A 84 -11.52 2.25 -7.92
N PRO A 85 -12.00 2.11 -9.17
CA PRO A 85 -11.60 1.01 -10.04
C PRO A 85 -10.08 0.88 -10.18
N ARG A 86 -9.38 2.02 -10.30
CA ARG A 86 -7.92 2.02 -10.36
C ARG A 86 -7.29 1.43 -9.10
N LEU A 87 -7.76 1.82 -7.92
CA LEU A 87 -7.21 1.32 -6.65
C LEU A 87 -7.56 -0.15 -6.42
N GLU A 88 -8.77 -0.57 -6.80
CA GLU A 88 -9.18 -1.98 -6.73
C GLU A 88 -8.33 -2.86 -7.66
N ALA A 89 -7.98 -2.37 -8.85
CA ALA A 89 -7.11 -3.10 -9.78
C ALA A 89 -5.69 -3.26 -9.21
N GLU A 90 -5.10 -2.21 -8.64
CA GLU A 90 -3.76 -2.30 -8.00
C GLU A 90 -3.78 -3.23 -6.78
N ARG A 91 -4.80 -3.10 -5.91
CA ARG A 91 -5.01 -3.98 -4.77
C ARG A 91 -5.08 -5.46 -5.18
N CYS A 92 -5.78 -5.77 -6.27
CA CYS A 92 -5.85 -7.13 -6.80
C CYS A 92 -4.50 -7.62 -7.34
N LYS A 93 -3.69 -6.77 -7.99
CA LYS A 93 -2.33 -7.16 -8.42
C LYS A 93 -1.41 -7.46 -7.24
N ASP A 94 -1.49 -6.66 -6.18
CA ASP A 94 -0.70 -6.87 -4.97
C ASP A 94 -1.13 -8.16 -4.24
N LEU A 95 -2.44 -8.44 -4.15
CA LEU A 95 -2.93 -9.71 -3.63
C LEU A 95 -2.46 -10.91 -4.46
N ALA A 96 -2.49 -10.81 -5.78
CA ALA A 96 -1.97 -11.86 -6.64
C ALA A 96 -0.49 -12.15 -6.36
N THR A 97 0.33 -11.10 -6.25
CA THR A 97 1.75 -11.20 -5.91
C THR A 97 1.97 -11.84 -4.53
N ALA A 98 1.16 -11.45 -3.54
CA ALA A 98 1.22 -11.99 -2.19
C ALA A 98 0.93 -13.49 -2.15
N TRP A 99 -0.16 -13.91 -2.80
CA TRP A 99 -0.57 -15.32 -2.85
C TRP A 99 0.41 -16.19 -3.65
N GLU A 100 0.99 -15.65 -4.73
CA GLU A 100 2.05 -16.31 -5.49
C GLU A 100 3.30 -16.52 -4.63
N THR A 101 3.73 -15.49 -3.90
CA THR A 101 4.87 -15.59 -2.96
C THR A 101 4.61 -16.63 -1.85
N LYS A 102 3.35 -16.79 -1.44
CA LYS A 102 2.91 -17.80 -0.47
C LYS A 102 2.76 -19.22 -1.07
N GLY A 103 2.97 -19.38 -2.37
CA GLY A 103 2.83 -20.65 -3.09
C GLY A 103 1.38 -21.08 -3.34
N GLN A 104 0.43 -20.16 -3.23
CA GLN A 104 -1.01 -20.42 -3.38
C GLN A 104 -1.48 -19.93 -4.77
N ALA A 105 -1.09 -20.66 -5.82
CA ALA A 105 -1.26 -20.23 -7.21
C ALA A 105 -2.73 -19.99 -7.61
N GLU A 106 -3.67 -20.80 -7.12
CA GLU A 106 -5.09 -20.65 -7.43
C GLU A 106 -5.66 -19.30 -6.96
N TYR A 107 -5.28 -18.86 -5.75
CA TYR A 107 -5.66 -17.55 -5.23
C TYR A 107 -4.99 -16.42 -6.02
N ALA A 108 -3.73 -16.61 -6.41
CA ALA A 108 -3.03 -15.64 -7.24
C ALA A 108 -3.73 -15.45 -8.60
N ASP A 109 -4.14 -16.54 -9.24
CA ASP A 109 -4.85 -16.53 -10.52
C ASP A 109 -6.20 -15.79 -10.43
N ASP A 110 -7.02 -16.10 -9.41
CA ASP A 110 -8.30 -15.41 -9.17
C ASP A 110 -8.11 -13.88 -9.04
N TYR A 111 -7.09 -13.44 -8.29
CA TYR A 111 -6.82 -12.02 -8.13
C TYR A 111 -6.25 -11.37 -9.40
N ARG A 112 -5.47 -12.09 -10.21
CA ARG A 112 -5.03 -11.57 -11.54
C ARG A 112 -6.21 -11.37 -12.47
N ASP A 113 -7.19 -12.27 -12.45
CA ASP A 113 -8.39 -12.12 -13.27
C ASP A 113 -9.28 -10.96 -12.82
N ARG A 114 -9.45 -10.78 -11.51
CA ARG A 114 -10.14 -9.59 -10.96
C ARG A 114 -9.47 -8.29 -11.37
N ALA A 115 -8.14 -8.22 -11.28
CA ALA A 115 -7.40 -7.03 -11.71
C ALA A 115 -7.65 -6.69 -13.19
N ARG A 116 -7.70 -7.70 -14.06
CA ARG A 116 -8.00 -7.52 -15.50
C ARG A 116 -9.43 -7.07 -15.77
N LEU A 117 -10.39 -7.54 -14.98
CA LEU A 117 -11.81 -7.18 -15.14
C LEU A 117 -12.06 -5.73 -14.73
N VAL A 118 -11.45 -5.28 -13.64
CA VAL A 118 -11.62 -3.91 -13.11
C VAL A 118 -10.90 -2.87 -13.96
N ALA A 119 -9.84 -3.26 -14.67
CA ALA A 119 -9.06 -2.38 -15.55
C ALA A 119 -9.66 -2.16 -16.96
N ARG A 120 -10.82 -2.75 -17.26
CA ARG A 120 -11.56 -2.59 -18.52
C ARG A 120 -12.59 -1.47 -18.41
#